data_AF-A0A399HVB0-F1
#
_entry.id   AF-A0A399HVB0-F1
#
_cell.length_a   1.000
_cell.length_b   1.000
_cell.length_c   1.000
_cell.angle_alpha   90.00
_cell.angle_beta   90.00
_cell.angle_gamma   90.00
#
_symmetry.space_group_name_H-M   'P 1'
#
loop_
_entity.id
_entity.type
_entity.pdbx_description
1 polymer ?
#
loop_
_entity_poly.entity_id
_entity_poly.type
_entity_poly.pdbx_seq_one_letter_code
_entity_poly.pdbx_strand_id
1 'polypeptide(L)'
;MDSETSPCDTFGEIKFVRQNSWPENEKPYVLTYLPNDNFPLTNFDFEDVRNVPIKDMRPIKDELSLDCEGFVVADFASALTYDEFFEEEKLRAVFANELRKFWKDRYGVKAIYIHECVIRKRDSSPGKGYGQPVQEAHTGMVVKQLCHESIFSKRTDYTIDYIRQLIPQLVGHNAVDILARRFQMVK
;
A
#
# COMPACT_ATOMS: atom_id res chain seq x y z
N MET A 1 -3.32 42.73 -4.07
CA MET A 1 -2.04 42.04 -3.84
C MET A 1 -2.36 40.95 -2.84
N ASP A 2 -2.86 39.84 -3.35
CA ASP A 2 -3.35 38.75 -2.53
C ASP A 2 -2.15 37.99 -2.00
N SER A 3 -2.05 37.92 -0.67
CA SER A 3 -1.05 37.14 0.02
C SER A 3 -1.29 35.66 -0.29
N GLU A 4 -0.42 35.09 -1.13
CA GLU A 4 -0.24 33.65 -1.28
C GLU A 4 -0.03 33.04 0.11
N THR A 5 -1.08 32.45 0.68
CA THR A 5 -0.94 31.57 1.83
C THR A 5 -0.08 30.39 1.39
N SER A 6 1.18 30.38 1.83
CA SER A 6 2.06 29.22 1.72
C SER A 6 1.32 27.97 2.19
N PRO A 7 1.50 26.80 1.54
CA PRO A 7 0.92 25.56 2.03
C PRO A 7 1.37 25.36 3.48
N CYS A 8 0.42 25.18 4.39
CA CYS A 8 0.69 25.03 5.81
C CYS A 8 1.39 23.68 6.02
N ASP A 9 2.73 23.71 6.03
CA ASP A 9 3.55 22.60 6.49
C ASP A 9 3.10 22.25 7.92
N THR A 10 2.75 20.99 8.13
CA THR A 10 2.41 20.47 9.45
C THR A 10 3.52 19.56 9.95
N PHE A 11 3.48 19.21 11.23
CA PHE A 11 4.48 18.35 11.87
C PHE A 11 3.78 17.14 12.49
N GLY A 12 4.42 15.98 12.38
CA GLY A 12 3.94 14.72 12.95
C GLY A 12 4.98 13.99 13.78
N GLU A 13 4.49 13.05 14.58
CA GLU A 13 5.31 11.97 15.13
C GLU A 13 5.09 10.73 14.25
N ILE A 14 6.19 10.15 13.76
CA ILE A 14 6.16 8.98 12.88
C ILE A 14 7.16 7.96 13.41
N LYS A 15 6.76 6.68 13.45
CA LYS A 15 7.66 5.58 13.81
C LYS A 15 8.48 5.15 12.60
N PHE A 16 9.80 5.18 12.72
CA PHE A 16 10.71 4.65 11.71
C PHE A 16 11.42 3.41 12.23
N VAL A 17 11.88 2.56 11.32
CA VAL A 17 12.83 1.50 11.68
C VAL A 17 14.13 2.18 12.13
N ARG A 18 14.59 1.86 13.33
CA ARG A 18 15.87 2.37 13.85
C ARG A 18 16.99 1.80 12.99
N GLN A 19 17.85 2.67 12.48
CA GLN A 19 18.98 2.27 11.66
C GLN A 19 19.94 1.37 12.47
N ASN A 20 20.50 0.33 11.82
CA ASN A 20 21.42 -0.65 12.44
C ASN A 20 20.81 -1.42 13.63
N SER A 21 19.48 -1.56 13.70
CA SER A 21 18.81 -2.31 14.78
C SER A 21 18.60 -3.80 14.51
N TRP A 22 19.04 -4.29 13.34
CA TRP A 22 18.97 -5.71 12.97
C TRP A 22 20.37 -6.27 12.68
N PRO A 23 20.56 -7.60 12.76
CA PRO A 23 21.85 -8.24 12.49
C PRO A 23 22.36 -7.98 11.07
N GLU A 24 23.65 -7.69 10.90
CA GLU A 24 24.25 -7.37 9.58
C GLU A 24 24.10 -8.50 8.55
N ASN A 25 24.04 -9.74 9.01
CA ASN A 25 23.93 -10.95 8.20
C ASN A 25 22.48 -11.39 7.95
N GLU A 26 21.50 -10.65 8.44
CA GLU A 26 20.08 -10.97 8.30
C GLU A 26 19.30 -9.82 7.66
N LYS A 27 18.26 -10.17 6.90
CA LYS A 27 17.33 -9.16 6.40
C LYS A 27 16.31 -8.82 7.47
N PRO A 28 15.90 -7.55 7.58
CA PRO A 28 14.87 -7.18 8.54
C PRO A 28 13.51 -7.77 8.11
N TYR A 29 12.76 -8.33 9.08
CA TYR A 29 11.50 -9.04 8.82
C TYR A 29 10.43 -8.73 9.86
N VAL A 30 9.15 -8.88 9.46
CA VAL A 30 7.98 -8.90 10.35
C VAL A 30 7.18 -10.17 10.11
N LEU A 31 6.81 -10.89 11.17
CA LEU A 31 5.87 -12.02 11.10
C LEU A 31 4.44 -11.50 11.34
N THR A 32 3.51 -11.88 10.48
CA THR A 32 2.08 -11.57 10.66
C THR A 32 1.30 -12.74 11.27
N TYR A 33 2.01 -13.65 11.92
CA TYR A 33 1.46 -14.80 12.62
C TYR A 33 2.21 -14.99 13.94
N LEU A 34 1.58 -15.66 14.89
CA LEU A 34 2.23 -16.05 16.14
C LEU A 34 3.06 -17.32 15.87
N PRO A 35 4.40 -17.27 15.95
CA PRO A 35 5.22 -18.47 15.82
C PRO A 35 5.02 -19.37 17.04
N ASN A 36 5.08 -20.69 16.83
CA ASN A 36 4.92 -21.68 17.90
C ASN A 36 6.15 -21.73 18.83
N ASP A 37 7.32 -21.38 18.29
CA ASP A 37 8.56 -21.23 19.04
C ASP A 37 8.68 -19.76 19.51
N ASN A 38 9.48 -19.48 20.55
CA ASN A 38 9.81 -18.12 21.04
C ASN A 38 10.58 -17.25 20.01
N PHE A 39 10.35 -17.48 18.72
CA PHE A 39 10.91 -16.77 17.61
C PHE A 39 10.36 -15.34 17.61
N PRO A 40 11.23 -14.31 17.55
CA PRO A 40 10.76 -12.94 17.64
C PRO A 40 9.96 -12.55 16.40
N LEU A 41 8.86 -11.83 16.61
CA LEU A 41 7.95 -11.37 15.54
C LEU A 41 8.66 -10.41 14.57
N THR A 42 9.65 -9.67 15.06
CA THR A 42 10.52 -8.80 14.26
C THR A 42 11.96 -8.95 14.73
N ASN A 43 12.94 -8.67 13.86
CA ASN A 43 14.37 -8.66 14.23
C ASN A 43 14.99 -7.25 14.17
N PHE A 44 14.17 -6.21 14.28
CA PHE A 44 14.57 -4.81 14.22
C PHE A 44 13.72 -4.00 15.20
N ASP A 45 14.21 -2.83 15.57
CA ASP A 45 13.53 -1.90 16.46
C ASP A 45 12.86 -0.76 15.69
N PHE A 46 11.78 -0.21 16.25
CA PHE A 46 11.23 1.07 15.84
C PHE A 46 11.71 2.20 16.76
N GLU A 47 11.76 3.40 16.23
CA GLU A 47 11.96 4.63 16.98
C GLU A 47 10.91 5.68 16.60
N ASP A 48 10.37 6.37 17.60
CA ASP A 48 9.45 7.49 17.42
C ASP A 48 10.26 8.74 17.03
N VAL A 49 10.09 9.21 15.80
CA VAL A 49 10.70 10.46 15.33
C VAL A 49 9.66 11.57 15.42
N ARG A 50 9.94 12.56 16.26
CA ARG A 50 9.09 13.73 16.47
C ARG A 50 9.42 14.85 15.48
N ASN A 51 8.45 15.74 15.28
CA ASN A 51 8.58 16.93 14.45
C ASN A 51 8.99 16.62 13.01
N VAL A 52 8.48 15.51 12.45
CA VAL A 52 8.69 15.20 11.03
C VAL A 52 7.89 16.20 10.20
N PRO A 53 8.51 16.96 9.29
CA PRO A 53 7.80 17.90 8.44
C PRO A 53 6.94 17.14 7.43
N ILE A 54 5.66 17.48 7.38
CA ILE A 54 4.67 16.93 6.45
C ILE A 54 4.22 18.06 5.53
N LYS A 55 4.55 17.91 4.25
CA LYS A 55 4.30 18.91 3.22
C LYS A 55 3.12 18.53 2.35
N ASP A 56 2.40 19.53 1.87
CA ASP A 56 1.35 19.32 0.89
C ASP A 56 1.95 19.01 -0.49
N MET A 57 1.65 17.82 -1.02
CA MET A 57 2.10 17.39 -2.36
C MET A 57 1.18 17.86 -3.50
N ARG A 58 -0.03 18.35 -3.20
CA ARG A 58 -0.99 18.78 -4.23
C ARG A 58 -0.45 19.86 -5.17
N PRO A 59 0.38 20.84 -4.74
CA PRO A 59 0.95 21.84 -5.63
C PRO A 59 1.89 21.29 -6.70
N ILE A 60 2.55 20.15 -6.45
CA ILE A 60 3.53 19.54 -7.37
C ILE A 60 2.97 18.33 -8.11
N LYS A 61 1.65 18.06 -8.04
CA LYS A 61 1.05 16.81 -8.54
C LYS A 61 1.34 16.53 -10.01
N ASP A 62 1.43 17.59 -10.84
CA ASP A 62 1.66 17.49 -12.28
C ASP A 62 3.12 17.21 -12.64
N GLU A 63 4.04 17.35 -11.67
CA GLU A 63 5.45 17.00 -11.81
C GLU A 63 5.72 15.52 -11.46
N LEU A 64 4.79 14.88 -10.74
CA LEU A 64 4.92 13.50 -10.27
C LEU A 64 4.50 12.49 -11.34
N SER A 65 5.29 11.45 -11.52
CA SER A 65 5.09 10.43 -12.55
C SER A 65 5.36 9.01 -12.02
N LEU A 66 4.73 8.03 -12.65
CA LEU A 66 5.02 6.63 -12.34
C LEU A 66 6.46 6.23 -12.69
N ASP A 67 7.05 6.84 -13.71
CA ASP A 67 8.38 6.43 -14.20
C ASP A 67 9.51 6.96 -13.32
N CYS A 68 9.35 8.14 -12.72
CA CYS A 68 10.37 8.76 -11.85
C CYS A 68 10.13 8.44 -10.37
N GLU A 69 8.93 8.71 -9.85
CA GLU A 69 8.62 8.59 -8.42
C GLU A 69 7.98 7.26 -8.05
N GLY A 70 7.47 6.51 -9.04
CA GLY A 70 6.74 5.26 -8.81
C GLY A 70 5.30 5.45 -8.36
N PHE A 71 4.82 6.71 -8.23
CA PHE A 71 3.45 7.05 -7.88
C PHE A 71 3.00 8.34 -8.59
N VAL A 72 1.70 8.60 -8.60
CA VAL A 72 1.13 9.86 -9.11
C VAL A 72 0.06 10.37 -8.15
N VAL A 73 -0.16 11.68 -8.18
CA VAL A 73 -1.28 12.34 -7.50
C VAL A 73 -2.22 12.84 -8.59
N ALA A 74 -3.49 12.46 -8.49
CA ALA A 74 -4.49 12.83 -9.49
C ALA A 74 -5.79 13.30 -8.84
N ASP A 75 -6.43 14.28 -9.46
CA ASP A 75 -7.81 14.60 -9.13
C ASP A 75 -8.70 13.47 -9.61
N PHE A 76 -9.55 12.97 -8.72
CA PHE A 76 -10.41 11.84 -9.00
C PHE A 76 -11.83 12.16 -8.55
N ALA A 77 -12.72 12.35 -9.52
CA ALA A 77 -14.14 12.49 -9.26
C ALA A 77 -14.77 11.09 -9.21
N SER A 78 -15.37 10.78 -8.07
CA SER A 78 -16.14 9.54 -7.88
C SER A 78 -17.63 9.85 -7.76
N ALA A 79 -18.47 8.94 -8.22
CA ALA A 79 -19.91 9.00 -8.00
C ALA A 79 -20.31 8.71 -6.54
N LEU A 80 -19.38 8.18 -5.73
CA LEU A 80 -19.62 7.90 -4.32
C LEU A 80 -19.55 9.16 -3.48
N THR A 81 -20.49 9.28 -2.53
CA THR A 81 -20.40 10.23 -1.43
C THR A 81 -19.38 9.74 -0.39
N TYR A 82 -18.97 10.63 0.52
CA TYR A 82 -17.94 10.31 1.52
C TYR A 82 -18.27 9.08 2.38
N ASP A 83 -19.52 8.95 2.83
CA ASP A 83 -19.90 7.83 3.69
C ASP A 83 -19.93 6.49 2.94
N GLU A 84 -20.19 6.53 1.64
CA GLU A 84 -20.25 5.34 0.77
C GLU A 84 -18.87 4.72 0.52
N PHE A 85 -17.78 5.46 0.73
CA PHE A 85 -16.42 4.89 0.72
C PHE A 85 -16.19 3.88 1.84
N PHE A 86 -17.10 3.80 2.82
CA PHE A 86 -17.01 2.82 3.90
C PHE A 86 -17.92 1.59 3.69
N GLU A 87 -18.61 1.53 2.55
CA GLU A 87 -19.43 0.40 2.11
C GLU A 87 -18.64 -0.43 1.08
N GLU A 88 -18.20 -1.64 1.45
CA GLU A 88 -17.33 -2.48 0.61
C GLU A 88 -17.99 -2.84 -0.73
N GLU A 89 -19.30 -3.08 -0.72
CA GLU A 89 -20.07 -3.41 -1.92
C GLU A 89 -20.05 -2.26 -2.92
N LYS A 90 -20.22 -1.01 -2.46
CA LYS A 90 -20.17 0.18 -3.31
C LYS A 90 -18.77 0.46 -3.81
N LEU A 91 -17.74 0.29 -2.98
CA LEU A 91 -16.35 0.39 -3.43
C LEU A 91 -16.06 -0.60 -4.56
N ARG A 92 -16.51 -1.85 -4.44
CA ARG A 92 -16.29 -2.87 -5.47
C ARG A 92 -17.11 -2.62 -6.74
N ALA A 93 -18.37 -2.22 -6.60
CA ALA A 93 -19.28 -2.06 -7.74
C ALA A 93 -19.06 -0.74 -8.51
N VAL A 94 -18.68 0.34 -7.82
CA VAL A 94 -18.56 1.69 -8.39
C VAL A 94 -17.11 2.11 -8.47
N PHE A 95 -16.45 2.33 -7.33
CA PHE A 95 -15.12 2.95 -7.27
C PHE A 95 -14.05 2.11 -7.99
N ALA A 96 -14.07 0.79 -7.85
CA ALA A 96 -13.15 -0.10 -8.55
C ALA A 96 -13.30 0.00 -10.09
N ASN A 97 -14.51 0.22 -10.60
CA ASN A 97 -14.75 0.42 -12.03
C ASN A 97 -14.28 1.80 -12.50
N GLU A 98 -14.52 2.84 -11.70
CA GLU A 98 -14.01 4.19 -11.97
C GLU A 98 -12.47 4.21 -12.00
N LEU A 99 -11.81 3.56 -11.04
CA LEU A 99 -10.36 3.39 -11.02
C LEU A 99 -9.85 2.66 -12.27
N ARG A 100 -10.51 1.55 -12.64
CA ARG A 100 -10.15 0.81 -13.86
C ARG A 100 -10.23 1.70 -15.10
N LYS A 101 -11.28 2.51 -15.21
CA LYS A 101 -11.45 3.45 -16.32
C LYS A 101 -10.36 4.52 -16.31
N PHE A 102 -10.15 5.18 -15.17
CA PHE A 102 -9.13 6.22 -15.01
C PHE A 102 -7.75 5.77 -15.47
N TRP A 103 -7.29 4.62 -14.98
CA TRP A 103 -5.97 4.09 -15.33
C TRP A 103 -5.88 3.65 -16.80
N LYS A 104 -6.95 3.06 -17.36
CA LYS A 104 -7.01 2.72 -18.80
C LYS A 104 -6.92 3.96 -19.68
N ASP A 105 -7.69 4.98 -19.37
CA ASP A 105 -7.77 6.21 -20.15
C ASP A 105 -6.45 7.00 -20.05
N ARG A 106 -5.82 7.04 -18.87
CA ARG A 106 -4.59 7.80 -18.63
C ARG A 106 -3.33 7.13 -19.15
N TYR A 107 -3.22 5.80 -19.08
CA TYR A 107 -1.97 5.08 -19.38
C TYR A 107 -2.10 4.02 -20.48
N GLY A 108 -3.28 3.86 -21.09
CA GLY A 108 -3.49 2.89 -22.16
C GLY A 108 -3.30 1.43 -21.75
N VAL A 109 -3.42 1.14 -20.45
CA VAL A 109 -3.23 -0.22 -19.92
C VAL A 109 -4.34 -1.15 -20.41
N LYS A 110 -3.98 -2.39 -20.77
CA LYS A 110 -4.94 -3.36 -21.33
C LYS A 110 -5.91 -3.91 -20.27
N ALA A 111 -5.41 -4.11 -19.05
CA ALA A 111 -6.16 -4.65 -17.94
C ALA A 111 -5.58 -4.16 -16.61
N ILE A 112 -6.45 -4.05 -15.60
CA ILE A 112 -6.10 -3.64 -14.24
C ILE A 112 -6.82 -4.57 -13.29
N TYR A 113 -6.08 -5.09 -12.32
CA TYR A 113 -6.58 -5.98 -11.28
C TYR A 113 -6.28 -5.35 -9.93
N ILE A 114 -7.30 -5.25 -9.08
CA ILE A 114 -7.16 -4.74 -7.72
C ILE A 114 -6.91 -5.95 -6.84
N HIS A 115 -5.71 -6.03 -6.27
CA HIS A 115 -5.30 -7.13 -5.42
C HIS A 115 -5.89 -7.05 -4.02
N GLU A 116 -5.92 -5.86 -3.43
CA GLU A 116 -6.26 -5.64 -2.04
C GLU A 116 -6.92 -4.28 -1.88
N CYS A 117 -7.91 -4.21 -0.99
CA CYS A 117 -8.58 -2.98 -0.60
C CYS A 117 -8.81 -3.04 0.90
N VAL A 118 -8.19 -2.13 1.65
CA VAL A 118 -8.33 -2.03 3.10
C VAL A 118 -9.02 -0.72 3.44
N ILE A 119 -10.24 -0.82 3.96
CA ILE A 119 -10.99 0.36 4.44
C ILE A 119 -10.47 0.72 5.82
N ARG A 120 -9.97 1.95 5.99
CA ARG A 120 -9.49 2.46 7.28
C ARG A 120 -10.42 3.53 7.83
N LYS A 121 -10.75 3.42 9.13
CA LYS A 121 -11.53 4.43 9.87
C LYS A 121 -10.73 4.86 11.10
N ARG A 122 -10.88 6.13 11.48
CA ARG A 122 -10.34 6.66 12.74
C ARG A 122 -11.15 6.23 13.97
N ASP A 123 -12.26 5.51 13.77
CA ASP A 123 -13.13 5.06 14.87
C ASP A 123 -12.36 4.13 15.83
N SER A 124 -12.50 4.42 17.12
CA SER A 124 -11.68 3.92 18.23
C SER A 124 -12.06 2.50 18.68
N SER A 125 -12.99 1.84 17.99
CA SER A 125 -13.47 0.50 18.37
C SER A 125 -12.76 -0.60 17.57
N PRO A 126 -11.73 -1.25 18.13
CA PRO A 126 -11.22 -2.50 17.57
C PRO A 126 -12.34 -3.53 17.49
N GLY A 127 -12.49 -4.20 16.34
CA GLY A 127 -13.45 -5.30 16.15
C GLY A 127 -14.51 -5.11 15.06
N LYS A 128 -14.61 -3.94 14.42
CA LYS A 128 -15.57 -3.70 13.31
C LYS A 128 -15.02 -3.96 11.90
N GLY A 129 -13.89 -4.67 11.78
CA GLY A 129 -13.31 -5.03 10.47
C GLY A 129 -12.60 -3.89 9.72
N TYR A 130 -12.57 -2.68 10.27
CA TYR A 130 -11.82 -1.56 9.67
C TYR A 130 -10.35 -1.55 10.10
N GLY A 131 -9.46 -1.24 9.17
CA GLY A 131 -8.05 -1.04 9.46
C GLY A 131 -7.83 0.23 10.29
N GLN A 132 -6.93 0.15 11.27
CA GLN A 132 -6.54 1.31 12.07
C GLN A 132 -5.55 2.20 11.29
N PRO A 133 -5.43 3.50 11.59
CA PRO A 133 -4.37 4.33 11.02
C PRO A 133 -2.99 3.72 11.30
N VAL A 134 -2.15 3.63 10.27
CA VAL A 134 -0.77 3.14 10.42
C VAL A 134 0.09 4.31 10.90
N GLN A 135 0.79 4.14 12.02
CA GLN A 135 1.70 5.14 12.58
C GLN A 135 3.17 4.89 12.20
N GLU A 136 3.43 3.74 11.58
CA GLU A 136 4.75 3.28 11.16
C GLU A 136 5.01 3.69 9.71
N ALA A 137 6.16 4.31 9.47
CA ALA A 137 6.65 4.56 8.13
C ALA A 137 6.85 3.22 7.42
N HIS A 138 6.21 3.09 6.26
CA HIS A 138 6.33 1.88 5.48
C HIS A 138 7.78 1.69 5.04
N THR A 139 8.40 0.61 5.53
CA THR A 139 9.77 0.24 5.18
C THR A 139 9.71 -0.98 4.25
N GLY A 140 10.62 -1.07 3.28
CA GLY A 140 10.74 -2.27 2.44
C GLY A 140 11.26 -3.44 3.27
N MET A 141 10.36 -4.28 3.76
CA MET A 141 10.64 -5.40 4.66
C MET A 141 10.09 -6.72 4.14
N VAL A 142 10.67 -7.81 4.62
CA VAL A 142 10.10 -9.14 4.40
C VAL A 142 8.96 -9.37 5.41
N VAL A 143 7.72 -9.46 4.94
CA VAL A 143 6.58 -9.90 5.75
C VAL A 143 6.41 -11.40 5.57
N LYS A 144 6.57 -12.19 6.64
CA LYS A 144 6.25 -13.63 6.59
C LYS A 144 4.86 -13.84 7.16
N GLN A 145 3.99 -14.44 6.36
CA GLN A 145 2.60 -14.74 6.70
C GLN A 145 2.38 -16.24 6.66
N LEU A 146 1.59 -16.78 7.60
CA LEU A 146 1.09 -18.15 7.48
C LEU A 146 -0.08 -18.16 6.48
N CYS A 147 0.06 -18.95 5.42
CA CYS A 147 -1.03 -19.28 4.52
C CYS A 147 -1.11 -20.82 4.47
N HIS A 148 -2.15 -21.39 5.08
CA HIS A 148 -2.51 -22.81 4.97
C HIS A 148 -1.37 -23.78 5.30
N GLU A 149 -1.00 -23.87 6.59
CA GLU A 149 0.11 -24.71 7.13
C GLU A 149 1.51 -24.43 6.54
N SER A 150 1.64 -23.46 5.63
CA SER A 150 2.89 -23.06 5.00
C SER A 150 3.23 -21.60 5.32
N ILE A 151 4.51 -21.32 5.56
CA ILE A 151 5.03 -19.96 5.74
C ILE A 151 5.26 -19.35 4.37
N PHE A 152 4.46 -18.35 4.03
CA PHE A 152 4.59 -17.56 2.82
C PHE A 152 5.36 -16.27 3.11
N SER A 153 6.48 -16.06 2.43
CA SER A 153 7.27 -14.83 2.55
C SER A 153 6.74 -13.79 1.55
N LYS A 154 5.87 -12.89 2.01
CA LYS A 154 5.42 -11.71 1.26
C LYS A 154 6.42 -10.59 1.50
N ARG A 155 7.23 -10.28 0.49
CA ARG A 155 7.97 -9.03 0.52
C ARG A 155 6.98 -7.86 0.43
N THR A 156 7.14 -6.84 1.28
CA THR A 156 6.35 -5.59 1.18
C THR A 156 6.78 -4.75 -0.02
N ASP A 157 7.97 -5.05 -0.57
CA ASP A 157 8.31 -4.88 -1.97
C ASP A 157 7.72 -6.02 -2.80
N TYR A 158 6.74 -5.72 -3.65
CA TYR A 158 6.20 -6.70 -4.59
C TYR A 158 7.30 -7.13 -5.58
N THR A 159 7.84 -8.34 -5.43
CA THR A 159 8.82 -8.90 -6.37
C THR A 159 8.12 -9.48 -7.61
N ILE A 160 8.86 -9.60 -8.72
CA ILE A 160 8.35 -10.28 -9.92
C ILE A 160 7.85 -11.70 -9.58
N ASP A 161 8.54 -12.42 -8.70
CA ASP A 161 8.15 -13.78 -8.31
C ASP A 161 6.85 -13.81 -7.49
N TYR A 162 6.66 -12.85 -6.59
CA TYR A 162 5.40 -12.71 -5.88
C TYR A 162 4.25 -12.39 -6.85
N ILE A 163 4.48 -11.48 -7.81
CA ILE A 163 3.48 -11.15 -8.83
C ILE A 163 3.11 -12.39 -9.65
N ARG A 164 4.07 -13.24 -10.01
CA ARG A 164 3.82 -14.49 -10.73
C ARG A 164 2.95 -15.47 -9.93
N GLN A 165 3.09 -15.49 -8.61
CA GLN A 165 2.24 -16.29 -7.72
C GLN A 165 0.85 -15.67 -7.52
N LEU A 166 0.78 -14.34 -7.60
CA LEU A 166 -0.46 -13.60 -7.41
C LEU A 166 -1.37 -13.58 -8.64
N ILE A 167 -0.80 -13.45 -9.85
CA ILE A 167 -1.57 -13.40 -11.10
C ILE A 167 -2.59 -14.54 -11.21
N PRO A 168 -2.24 -15.82 -10.96
CA PRO A 168 -3.20 -16.93 -10.97
C PRO A 168 -4.41 -16.73 -10.05
N GLN A 169 -4.21 -16.10 -8.89
CA GLN A 169 -5.28 -15.83 -7.93
C GLN A 169 -6.21 -14.71 -8.42
N LEU A 170 -5.67 -13.74 -9.17
CA LEU A 170 -6.42 -12.59 -9.68
C LEU A 170 -7.19 -12.89 -10.97
N VAL A 171 -6.64 -13.74 -11.84
CA VAL A 171 -7.17 -13.90 -13.21
C VAL A 171 -7.61 -15.33 -13.53
N GLY A 172 -7.41 -16.28 -12.62
CA GLY A 172 -7.83 -17.67 -12.77
C GLY A 172 -7.23 -18.35 -14.00
N HIS A 173 -8.07 -18.93 -14.84
CA HIS A 173 -7.64 -19.67 -16.05
C HIS A 173 -6.88 -18.80 -17.07
N ASN A 174 -7.05 -17.47 -17.04
CA ASN A 174 -6.33 -16.56 -17.94
C ASN A 174 -4.87 -16.31 -17.54
N ALA A 175 -4.39 -16.93 -16.46
CA ALA A 175 -3.08 -16.62 -15.90
C ALA A 175 -1.94 -16.91 -16.86
N VAL A 176 -2.05 -18.00 -17.63
CA VAL A 176 -1.03 -18.40 -18.61
C VAL A 176 -0.80 -17.28 -19.63
N ASP A 177 -1.88 -16.71 -20.18
CA ASP A 177 -1.82 -15.65 -21.18
C ASP A 177 -1.31 -14.33 -20.62
N ILE A 178 -1.66 -14.01 -19.37
CA ILE A 178 -1.19 -12.78 -18.69
C ILE A 178 0.29 -12.90 -18.32
N LEU A 179 0.72 -14.05 -17.81
CA LEU A 179 2.12 -14.31 -17.45
C LEU A 179 3.05 -14.33 -18.67
N ALA A 180 2.53 -14.65 -19.86
CA ALA A 180 3.27 -14.57 -21.12
C ALA A 180 3.48 -13.14 -21.64
N ARG A 181 2.80 -12.13 -21.05
CA ARG A 181 2.90 -10.73 -21.45
C ARG A 181 3.82 -9.94 -20.53
N ARG A 182 4.21 -8.74 -20.96
CA ARG A 182 4.82 -7.76 -20.06
C ARG A 182 3.74 -7.22 -19.11
N PHE A 183 3.97 -7.36 -17.81
CA PHE A 183 3.16 -6.80 -16.75
C PHE A 183 4.03 -5.94 -15.84
N GLN A 184 3.41 -4.95 -15.21
CA GLN A 184 4.03 -4.09 -14.22
C GLN A 184 3.10 -4.02 -13.01
N MET A 185 3.69 -4.12 -11.83
CA MET A 185 2.99 -3.82 -10.58
C MET A 185 3.39 -2.42 -10.16
N VAL A 186 2.40 -1.54 -10.03
CA VAL A 186 2.56 -0.20 -9.51
C VAL A 186 2.14 -0.25 -8.04
N LYS A 187 2.95 0.36 -7.16
CA LYS A 187 2.69 0.42 -5.73
C LYS A 187 1.85 1.65 -5.41
#